data_AF-A0A922MPM7-F1
#
_entry.id   AF-A0A922MPM7-F1
#
_cell.length_a   1.000
_cell.length_b   1.000
_cell.length_c   1.000
_cell.angle_alpha   90.00
_cell.angle_beta   90.00
_cell.angle_gamma   90.00
#
_symmetry.space_group_name_H-M   'P 1'
#
loop_
_entity.id
_entity.type
_entity.pdbx_description
1 polymer ?
#
loop_
_entity_poly.entity_id
_entity_poly.type
_entity_poly.pdbx_seq_one_letter_code
_entity_poly.pdbx_strand_id
1 'polypeptide(L)'
;MFAGRNRFWCDGRLMTAPHPGVFLLTLALICGTCGLHFAFDCPFLAARVSPAVPAAGAALCALTLAALLRTALSDPGIIPRAAPAEAAALEAAEAGRPPAARASHCSLCDNCVDRFDHHCPWVGNCVGKRNYRYFYTFVVSLSFLAVFVFACAVTHVALLARGAGLGPALRATPASAIVAAVCFLSVWSVLGLAGFHTYLASTDQTTNEDIKGSFSTRRGVSNPNPYSRGNACANCWHVLCGPLAPSLIDR
;
A
#
# COMPACT_ATOMS: atom_id res chain seq x y z
N MET A 1 -22.11 18.09 -8.10
CA MET A 1 -21.91 18.70 -6.76
C MET A 1 -20.92 17.82 -6.00
N PHE A 2 -19.61 18.12 -6.08
CA PHE A 2 -18.59 17.39 -5.31
C PHE A 2 -18.47 18.03 -3.93
N ALA A 3 -18.87 17.33 -2.88
CA ALA A 3 -18.62 17.76 -1.51
C ALA A 3 -18.07 16.60 -0.68
N GLY A 4 -16.99 15.99 -1.17
CA GLY A 4 -16.13 15.15 -0.34
C GLY A 4 -15.05 16.00 0.35
N ARG A 5 -14.38 15.44 1.36
CA ARG A 5 -13.30 16.12 2.11
C ARG A 5 -11.92 15.97 1.47
N ASN A 6 -11.83 15.33 0.30
CA ASN A 6 -10.59 15.19 -0.45
C ASN A 6 -10.04 16.57 -0.89
N ARG A 7 -8.72 16.70 -0.90
CA ARG A 7 -8.02 17.89 -1.41
C ARG A 7 -7.49 17.59 -2.80
N PHE A 8 -7.70 18.50 -3.73
CA PHE A 8 -7.23 18.40 -5.11
C PHE A 8 -6.07 19.35 -5.35
N TRP A 9 -5.10 18.91 -6.15
CA TRP A 9 -3.90 19.66 -6.48
C TRP A 9 -3.61 19.57 -7.98
N CYS A 10 -2.83 20.52 -8.50
CA CYS A 10 -2.43 20.57 -9.91
C CYS A 10 -3.65 20.49 -10.85
N ASP A 11 -4.62 21.38 -10.68
CA ASP A 11 -5.88 21.41 -11.46
C ASP A 11 -6.62 20.07 -11.45
N GLY A 12 -6.71 19.44 -10.27
CA GLY A 12 -7.40 18.15 -10.11
C GLY A 12 -6.63 16.93 -10.61
N ARG A 13 -5.36 17.07 -11.02
CA ARG A 13 -4.52 15.93 -11.43
C ARG A 13 -4.10 15.05 -10.27
N LEU A 14 -3.91 15.64 -9.08
CA LEU A 14 -3.55 14.93 -7.86
C LEU A 14 -4.65 15.09 -6.81
N MET A 15 -4.80 14.10 -5.95
CA MET A 15 -5.81 14.10 -4.90
C MET A 15 -5.29 13.42 -3.64
N THR A 16 -5.58 13.99 -2.47
CA THR A 16 -5.22 13.42 -1.16
C THR A 16 -6.41 13.41 -0.20
N ALA A 17 -6.36 12.61 0.87
CA ALA A 17 -7.28 12.73 2.00
C ALA A 17 -7.04 14.04 2.81
N PRO A 18 -7.99 14.46 3.67
CA PRO A 18 -7.88 15.72 4.42
C PRO A 18 -6.74 15.78 5.44
N HIS A 19 -6.28 14.65 5.98
CA HIS A 19 -5.29 14.59 7.07
C HIS A 19 -3.99 13.87 6.63
N PRO A 20 -2.97 14.60 6.16
CA PRO A 20 -1.74 13.99 5.61
C PRO A 20 -0.69 13.61 6.67
N GLY A 21 -0.93 13.82 7.96
CA GLY A 21 0.10 13.73 9.00
C GLY A 21 0.82 12.36 9.04
N VAL A 22 0.08 11.26 9.05
CA VAL A 22 0.66 9.90 9.07
C VAL A 22 1.35 9.58 7.75
N PHE A 23 0.85 10.09 6.62
CA PHE A 23 1.52 9.95 5.33
C PHE A 23 2.89 10.66 5.29
N LEU A 24 3.00 11.87 5.87
CA LEU A 24 4.29 12.56 5.99
C LEU A 24 5.26 11.79 6.89
N LEU A 25 4.76 11.15 7.95
CA LEU A 25 5.57 10.23 8.77
C LEU A 25 6.07 9.03 7.94
N THR A 26 5.23 8.40 7.12
CA THR A 26 5.64 7.33 6.21
C THR A 26 6.77 7.77 5.28
N LEU A 27 6.62 8.94 4.64
CA LEU A 27 7.65 9.50 3.76
C LEU A 27 8.96 9.76 4.53
N ALA A 28 8.87 10.35 5.73
CA ALA A 28 10.04 10.63 6.56
C ALA A 28 10.76 9.33 6.98
N LEU A 29 10.02 8.29 7.36
CA LEU A 29 10.59 6.99 7.75
C LEU A 29 11.28 6.31 6.56
N ILE A 30 10.65 6.26 5.39
CA ILE A 30 11.24 5.63 4.20
C ILE A 30 12.48 6.42 3.74
N CYS A 31 12.32 7.73 3.49
CA CYS A 31 13.42 8.56 2.99
C CYS A 31 14.56 8.67 3.99
N GLY A 32 14.27 8.79 5.28
CA GLY A 32 15.28 8.85 6.35
C GLY A 32 16.05 7.55 6.48
N THR A 33 15.36 6.41 6.53
CA THR A 33 16.00 5.09 6.63
C THR A 33 16.84 4.78 5.40
N CYS A 34 16.32 5.03 4.20
CA CYS A 34 17.08 4.88 2.96
C CYS A 34 18.26 5.85 2.88
N GLY A 35 18.09 7.11 3.30
CA GLY A 35 19.17 8.10 3.34
C GLY A 35 20.32 7.67 4.24
N LEU A 36 20.03 7.18 5.45
CA LEU A 36 21.04 6.61 6.35
C LEU A 36 21.71 5.39 5.72
N HIS A 37 20.95 4.49 5.11
CA HIS A 37 21.48 3.30 4.44
C HIS A 37 22.46 3.67 3.31
N PHE A 38 22.07 4.59 2.41
CA PHE A 38 22.94 5.02 1.31
C PHE A 38 24.17 5.79 1.77
N ALA A 39 24.05 6.58 2.85
CA ALA A 39 25.16 7.37 3.36
C ALA A 39 26.20 6.53 4.11
N PHE A 40 25.75 5.54 4.90
CA PHE A 40 26.62 4.84 5.84
C PHE A 40 26.86 3.37 5.50
N ASP A 41 25.86 2.63 5.04
CA ASP A 41 26.01 1.20 4.74
C ASP A 41 26.54 0.97 3.33
N CYS A 42 25.97 1.65 2.34
CA CYS A 42 26.30 1.41 0.93
C CYS A 42 27.78 1.63 0.59
N PRO A 43 28.49 2.67 1.06
CA PRO A 43 29.90 2.86 0.72
C PRO A 43 30.77 1.69 1.23
N PHE A 44 30.50 1.24 2.46
CA PHE A 44 31.21 0.11 3.06
C PHE A 44 30.90 -1.20 2.32
N LEU A 45 29.62 -1.50 2.10
CA LEU A 45 29.20 -2.73 1.44
C LEU A 45 29.57 -2.76 -0.04
N ALA A 46 29.59 -1.63 -0.73
CA ALA A 46 30.07 -1.54 -2.11
C ALA A 46 31.56 -1.92 -2.21
N ALA A 47 32.37 -1.47 -1.26
CA ALA A 47 33.80 -1.75 -1.22
C ALA A 47 34.13 -3.18 -0.73
N ARG A 48 33.30 -3.77 0.13
CA ARG A 48 33.60 -5.05 0.82
C ARG A 48 32.78 -6.25 0.35
N VAL A 49 31.62 -6.01 -0.27
CA VAL A 49 30.68 -7.06 -0.68
C VAL A 49 30.41 -7.00 -2.17
N SER A 50 29.78 -5.92 -2.66
CA SER A 50 29.49 -5.77 -4.09
C SER A 50 29.02 -4.36 -4.44
N PRO A 51 29.50 -3.75 -5.55
CA PRO A 51 29.00 -2.47 -6.03
C PRO A 51 27.54 -2.52 -6.50
N ALA A 52 26.94 -3.72 -6.65
CA ALA A 52 25.52 -3.86 -6.98
C ALA A 52 24.58 -3.50 -5.81
N VAL A 53 25.06 -3.49 -4.57
CA VAL A 53 24.26 -3.17 -3.37
C VAL A 53 23.56 -1.80 -3.47
N PRO A 54 24.27 -0.67 -3.70
CA PRO A 54 23.62 0.62 -3.85
C PRO A 54 22.65 0.68 -5.04
N ALA A 55 22.95 0.02 -6.16
CA ALA A 55 22.07 0.00 -7.33
C ALA A 55 20.74 -0.73 -7.03
N ALA A 56 20.81 -1.90 -6.39
CA ALA A 56 19.63 -2.67 -5.98
C ALA A 56 18.78 -1.89 -4.95
N GLY A 57 19.43 -1.30 -3.94
CA GLY A 57 18.77 -0.45 -2.96
C GLY A 57 18.07 0.75 -3.59
N ALA A 58 18.73 1.43 -4.55
CA ALA A 58 18.18 2.59 -5.24
C ALA A 58 16.95 2.23 -6.08
N ALA A 59 17.00 1.11 -6.81
CA ALA A 59 15.87 0.61 -7.60
C ALA A 59 14.66 0.27 -6.72
N LEU A 60 14.87 -0.44 -5.61
CA LEU A 60 13.81 -0.77 -4.65
C LEU A 60 13.22 0.47 -3.98
N CYS A 61 14.06 1.43 -3.57
CA CYS A 61 13.62 2.70 -2.99
C CYS A 61 12.78 3.52 -3.98
N ALA A 62 13.25 3.66 -5.23
CA ALA A 62 12.54 4.38 -6.27
C ALA A 62 11.18 3.74 -6.59
N LEU A 63 11.13 2.41 -6.72
CA LEU A 63 9.87 1.67 -6.92
C LEU A 63 8.90 1.89 -5.76
N THR A 64 9.39 1.79 -4.52
CA THR A 64 8.58 1.96 -3.31
C THR A 64 7.99 3.38 -3.22
N LEU A 65 8.82 4.41 -3.41
CA LEU A 65 8.37 5.80 -3.37
C LEU A 65 7.41 6.12 -4.51
N ALA A 66 7.70 5.64 -5.73
CA ALA A 66 6.80 5.83 -6.86
C ALA A 66 5.44 5.17 -6.62
N ALA A 67 5.41 3.94 -6.11
CA ALA A 67 4.17 3.23 -5.79
C ALA A 67 3.39 3.90 -4.64
N LEU A 68 4.08 4.36 -3.58
CA LEU A 68 3.48 5.13 -2.49
C LEU A 68 2.82 6.40 -3.02
N LEU A 69 3.55 7.22 -3.77
CA LEU A 69 3.05 8.49 -4.31
C LEU A 69 1.90 8.26 -5.29
N ARG A 70 2.00 7.23 -6.16
CA ARG A 70 0.91 6.85 -7.08
C ARG A 70 -0.35 6.42 -6.33
N THR A 71 -0.21 5.74 -5.19
CA THR A 71 -1.36 5.37 -4.37
C THR A 71 -1.95 6.59 -3.65
N ALA A 72 -1.08 7.38 -3.02
CA ALA A 72 -1.44 8.53 -2.21
C ALA A 72 -2.14 9.63 -3.01
N LEU A 73 -1.66 9.89 -4.23
CA LEU A 73 -2.06 11.05 -5.03
C LEU A 73 -3.11 10.74 -6.11
N SER A 74 -3.58 9.49 -6.21
CA SER A 74 -4.56 9.09 -7.23
C SER A 74 -5.99 9.04 -6.71
N ASP A 75 -6.95 9.24 -7.60
CA ASP A 75 -8.35 8.89 -7.39
C ASP A 75 -8.49 7.37 -7.10
N PRO A 76 -9.03 6.96 -5.93
CA PRO A 76 -9.24 5.56 -5.58
C PRO A 76 -10.42 4.92 -6.29
N GLY A 77 -11.27 5.72 -6.96
CA GLY A 77 -12.54 5.30 -7.53
C GLY A 77 -13.72 6.00 -6.90
N ILE A 78 -13.64 7.32 -6.67
CA ILE A 78 -14.75 8.08 -6.10
C ILE A 78 -15.95 8.02 -7.03
N ILE A 79 -17.10 7.66 -6.48
CA ILE A 79 -18.38 7.65 -7.17
C ILE A 79 -19.04 9.02 -6.97
N PRO A 80 -19.36 9.77 -8.05
CA PRO A 80 -20.08 11.03 -7.95
C PRO A 80 -21.41 10.87 -7.25
N ARG A 81 -21.81 11.86 -6.44
CA ARG A 81 -23.13 11.89 -5.81
C ARG A 81 -24.18 12.16 -6.88
N ALA A 82 -25.10 11.22 -7.07
CA ALA A 82 -26.25 11.38 -7.95
C ALA A 82 -27.19 12.47 -7.44
N ALA A 83 -27.93 13.13 -8.34
CA ALA A 83 -29.03 13.97 -7.91
C ALA A 83 -30.10 13.09 -7.21
N PRO A 84 -30.89 13.60 -6.24
CA PRO A 84 -31.90 12.81 -5.55
C PRO A 84 -32.88 12.08 -6.48
N ALA A 85 -33.23 12.69 -7.62
CA ALA A 85 -34.08 12.08 -8.64
C ALA A 85 -33.40 10.91 -9.38
N GLU A 86 -32.09 11.01 -9.63
CA GLU A 86 -31.30 9.95 -10.25
C GLU A 86 -31.05 8.79 -9.28
N ALA A 87 -30.81 9.09 -8.01
CA ALA A 87 -30.67 8.07 -6.96
C ALA A 87 -31.95 7.24 -6.80
N ALA A 88 -33.11 7.89 -6.75
CA ALA A 88 -34.41 7.20 -6.68
C ALA A 88 -34.69 6.34 -7.93
N ALA A 89 -34.29 6.80 -9.11
CA ALA A 89 -34.41 6.04 -10.35
C ALA A 89 -33.48 4.81 -10.39
N LEU A 90 -32.25 4.93 -9.87
CA LEU A 90 -31.30 3.83 -9.75
C LEU A 90 -31.76 2.77 -8.74
N GLU A 91 -32.27 3.19 -7.58
CA GLU A 91 -32.83 2.29 -6.56
C GLU A 91 -34.03 1.50 -7.11
N ALA A 92 -34.92 2.17 -7.86
CA ALA A 92 -36.05 1.52 -8.52
C ALA A 92 -35.61 0.55 -9.62
N ALA A 93 -34.52 0.84 -10.34
CA ALA A 93 -33.99 0.00 -11.42
C ALA A 93 -33.16 -1.21 -10.93
N GLU A 94 -32.60 -1.15 -9.71
CA GLU A 94 -31.82 -2.25 -9.11
C GLU A 94 -32.63 -3.20 -8.21
N ALA A 95 -33.92 -2.95 -8.03
CA ALA A 95 -34.83 -3.84 -7.30
C ALA A 95 -34.83 -5.26 -7.94
N GLY A 96 -34.10 -6.20 -7.32
CA GLY A 96 -34.00 -7.60 -7.75
C GLY A 96 -32.65 -8.05 -8.33
N ARG A 97 -31.59 -7.23 -8.30
CA ARG A 97 -30.24 -7.58 -8.79
C ARG A 97 -29.32 -8.12 -7.66
N PRO A 98 -28.38 -9.08 -7.92
CA PRO A 98 -27.38 -9.56 -6.96
C PRO A 98 -26.52 -8.46 -6.33
N PRO A 99 -25.80 -8.72 -5.21
CA PRO A 99 -25.55 -7.72 -4.17
C PRO A 99 -24.87 -6.46 -4.71
N ALA A 100 -25.40 -5.35 -4.16
CA ALA A 100 -25.04 -3.97 -4.36
C ALA A 100 -23.54 -3.79 -4.62
N ALA A 101 -23.24 -2.88 -5.54
CA ALA A 101 -21.90 -2.41 -5.87
C ALA A 101 -20.89 -2.61 -4.72
N ARG A 102 -19.69 -3.14 -5.02
CA ARG A 102 -18.55 -3.27 -4.08
C ARG A 102 -18.07 -1.90 -3.52
N ALA A 103 -18.84 -0.85 -3.76
CA ALA A 103 -18.66 0.46 -3.23
C ALA A 103 -18.97 0.53 -1.74
N SER A 104 -18.26 1.39 -1.02
CA SER A 104 -18.61 1.71 0.37
C SER A 104 -18.28 3.16 0.67
N HIS A 105 -19.02 3.74 1.61
CA HIS A 105 -18.82 5.11 2.06
C HIS A 105 -17.66 5.19 3.06
N CYS A 106 -16.71 6.09 2.82
CA CYS A 106 -15.67 6.44 3.78
C CYS A 106 -16.03 7.76 4.46
N SER A 107 -16.36 7.70 5.75
CA SER A 107 -16.74 8.89 6.54
C SER A 107 -15.60 9.90 6.75
N LEU A 108 -14.34 9.45 6.69
CA LEU A 108 -13.16 10.31 6.82
C LEU A 108 -12.97 11.19 5.58
N CYS A 109 -13.14 10.61 4.39
CA CYS A 109 -13.04 11.32 3.12
C CYS A 109 -14.39 11.90 2.66
N ASP A 110 -15.50 11.52 3.31
CA ASP A 110 -16.88 11.85 2.94
C ASP A 110 -17.22 11.53 1.47
N ASN A 111 -16.75 10.37 1.01
CA ASN A 111 -16.89 9.91 -0.37
C ASN A 111 -17.26 8.43 -0.41
N CYS A 112 -18.10 8.05 -1.38
CA CYS A 112 -18.29 6.66 -1.76
C CYS A 112 -17.19 6.26 -2.74
N VAL A 113 -16.52 5.13 -2.48
CA VAL A 113 -15.41 4.63 -3.30
C VAL A 113 -15.81 3.29 -3.88
N ASP A 114 -15.71 3.12 -5.20
CA ASP A 114 -15.92 1.85 -5.90
C ASP A 114 -14.83 0.83 -5.51
N ARG A 115 -15.25 -0.43 -5.33
CA ARG A 115 -14.42 -1.53 -4.78
C ARG A 115 -13.58 -1.04 -3.60
N PHE A 116 -14.24 -0.43 -2.62
CA PHE A 116 -13.57 0.16 -1.46
C PHE A 116 -12.85 -0.93 -0.66
N ASP A 117 -11.55 -0.74 -0.45
CA ASP A 117 -10.76 -1.65 0.36
C ASP A 117 -10.69 -1.16 1.81
N HIS A 118 -10.08 0.01 2.01
CA HIS A 118 -9.99 0.68 3.30
C HIS A 118 -9.56 2.14 3.14
N HIS A 119 -9.65 2.90 4.23
CA HIS A 119 -8.95 4.17 4.35
C HIS A 119 -7.59 3.94 4.99
N CYS A 120 -6.50 4.37 4.34
CA CYS A 120 -5.13 4.13 4.82
C CYS A 120 -4.48 5.43 5.29
N PRO A 121 -4.29 5.63 6.61
CA PRO A 121 -3.59 6.81 7.12
C PRO A 121 -2.13 6.89 6.64
N TRP A 122 -1.45 5.75 6.53
CA TRP A 122 -0.04 5.66 6.11
C TRP A 122 0.19 6.09 4.66
N VAL A 123 -0.81 5.92 3.81
CA VAL A 123 -0.79 6.41 2.42
C VAL A 123 -1.43 7.79 2.30
N GLY A 124 -2.25 8.19 3.27
CA GLY A 124 -2.96 9.48 3.25
C GLY A 124 -4.08 9.53 2.22
N ASN A 125 -4.69 8.39 1.91
CA ASN A 125 -5.81 8.29 0.96
C ASN A 125 -6.65 7.02 1.20
N CYS A 126 -7.84 6.95 0.60
CA CYS A 126 -8.55 5.68 0.45
C CYS A 126 -7.81 4.77 -0.54
N VAL A 127 -7.92 3.47 -0.31
CA VAL A 127 -7.51 2.43 -1.25
C VAL A 127 -8.79 1.81 -1.82
N GLY A 128 -8.89 1.77 -3.15
CA GLY A 128 -10.05 1.26 -3.87
C GLY A 128 -9.73 0.82 -5.29
N LYS A 129 -10.75 0.66 -6.12
CA LYS A 129 -10.64 0.08 -7.48
C LYS A 129 -9.48 0.62 -8.33
N ARG A 130 -9.27 1.94 -8.33
CA ARG A 130 -8.34 2.59 -9.27
C ARG A 130 -6.90 2.62 -8.79
N ASN A 131 -6.66 2.57 -7.48
CA ASN A 131 -5.31 2.69 -6.91
C ASN A 131 -4.82 1.44 -6.16
N TYR A 132 -5.66 0.40 -5.98
CA TYR A 132 -5.29 -0.84 -5.30
C TYR A 132 -4.01 -1.49 -5.84
N ARG A 133 -3.81 -1.51 -7.17
CA ARG A 133 -2.59 -2.10 -7.76
C ARG A 133 -1.32 -1.38 -7.31
N TYR A 134 -1.37 -0.05 -7.19
CA TYR A 134 -0.24 0.75 -6.73
C TYR A 134 0.00 0.53 -5.23
N PHE A 135 -1.09 0.42 -4.46
CA PHE A 135 -1.00 0.08 -3.04
C PHE A 135 -0.34 -1.28 -2.83
N TYR A 136 -0.76 -2.29 -3.59
CA TYR A 136 -0.17 -3.62 -3.54
C TYR A 136 1.32 -3.60 -3.92
N THR A 137 1.67 -2.94 -5.03
CA THR A 137 3.08 -2.75 -5.42
C THR A 137 3.87 -2.04 -4.33
N PHE A 138 3.30 -1.02 -3.68
CA PHE A 138 3.92 -0.30 -2.58
C PHE A 138 4.21 -1.23 -1.40
N VAL A 139 3.23 -1.97 -0.90
CA VAL A 139 3.41 -2.85 0.27
C VAL A 139 4.42 -3.98 -0.01
N VAL A 140 4.37 -4.57 -1.21
CA VAL A 140 5.30 -5.64 -1.62
C VAL A 140 6.72 -5.08 -1.78
N SER A 141 6.89 -3.97 -2.51
CA SER A 141 8.22 -3.35 -2.68
C SER A 141 8.80 -2.82 -1.38
N LEU A 142 7.98 -2.23 -0.51
CA LEU A 142 8.38 -1.82 0.84
C LEU A 142 8.86 -3.02 1.67
N SER A 143 8.20 -4.17 1.56
CA SER A 143 8.61 -5.39 2.25
C SER A 143 9.99 -5.87 1.78
N PHE A 144 10.22 -5.91 0.46
CA PHE A 144 11.52 -6.25 -0.10
C PHE A 144 12.60 -5.25 0.30
N LEU A 145 12.29 -3.95 0.24
CA LEU A 145 13.19 -2.88 0.64
C LEU A 145 13.57 -2.99 2.13
N ALA A 146 12.60 -3.22 3.00
CA ALA A 146 12.82 -3.35 4.45
C ALA A 146 13.71 -4.55 4.78
N VAL A 147 13.45 -5.72 4.17
CA VAL A 147 14.30 -6.92 4.34
C VAL A 147 15.70 -6.68 3.79
N PHE A 148 15.81 -6.09 2.60
CA PHE A 148 17.10 -5.79 1.96
C PHE A 148 17.97 -4.85 2.81
N VAL A 149 17.39 -3.72 3.26
CA VAL A 149 18.09 -2.73 4.08
C VAL A 149 18.45 -3.31 5.45
N PHE A 150 17.55 -4.08 6.07
CA PHE A 150 17.86 -4.79 7.32
C PHE A 150 19.04 -5.75 7.18
N ALA A 151 19.04 -6.58 6.13
CA ALA A 151 20.12 -7.53 5.87
C ALA A 151 21.45 -6.81 5.61
N CYS A 152 21.43 -5.69 4.89
CA CYS A 152 22.63 -4.87 4.66
C CYS A 152 23.17 -4.28 5.96
N ALA A 153 22.31 -3.67 6.78
CA ALA A 153 22.71 -3.07 8.05
C ALA A 153 23.30 -4.11 9.02
N VAL A 154 22.66 -5.29 9.13
CA VAL A 154 23.20 -6.42 9.92
C VAL A 154 24.54 -6.89 9.35
N THR A 155 24.67 -7.00 8.03
CA THR A 155 25.94 -7.41 7.38
C THR A 155 27.06 -6.42 7.66
N HIS A 156 26.78 -5.11 7.58
CA HIS A 156 27.76 -4.06 7.87
C HIS A 156 28.26 -4.16 9.32
N VAL A 157 27.35 -4.23 10.30
CA VAL A 157 27.70 -4.39 11.71
C VAL A 157 28.46 -5.70 11.97
N ALA A 158 28.00 -6.82 11.38
CA ALA A 158 28.62 -8.12 11.55
C ALA A 158 30.05 -8.16 11.02
N LEU A 159 30.30 -7.55 9.85
CA LEU A 159 31.65 -7.51 9.26
C LEU A 159 32.62 -6.70 10.12
N LEU A 160 32.19 -5.58 10.71
CA LEU A 160 33.01 -4.82 11.66
C LEU A 160 33.22 -5.58 12.98
N ALA A 161 32.18 -6.27 13.46
CA ALA A 161 32.24 -7.04 14.70
C ALA A 161 33.25 -8.19 14.64
N ARG A 162 33.55 -8.73 13.45
CA ARG A 162 34.60 -9.77 13.28
C ARG A 162 36.00 -9.28 13.65
N GLY A 163 36.28 -7.98 13.53
CA GLY A 163 37.60 -7.40 13.81
C GLY A 163 37.78 -6.87 15.23
N ALA A 164 36.70 -6.41 15.87
CA ALA A 164 36.77 -5.67 17.14
C ALA A 164 35.68 -6.05 18.16
N GLY A 165 34.81 -7.00 17.86
CA GLY A 165 33.64 -7.35 18.67
C GLY A 165 32.44 -6.42 18.43
N LEU A 166 31.27 -6.83 18.93
CA LEU A 166 29.99 -6.15 18.66
C LEU A 166 29.91 -4.73 19.24
N GLY A 167 30.35 -4.54 20.49
CA GLY A 167 30.26 -3.24 21.16
C GLY A 167 31.03 -2.12 20.42
N PRO A 168 32.31 -2.33 20.07
CA PRO A 168 33.04 -1.38 19.23
C PRO A 168 32.43 -1.19 17.83
N ALA A 169 31.93 -2.26 17.19
CA ALA A 169 31.28 -2.15 15.88
C ALA A 169 30.03 -1.25 15.92
N LEU A 170 29.16 -1.42 16.92
CA LEU A 170 27.98 -0.58 17.11
C LEU A 170 28.34 0.90 17.36
N ARG A 171 29.40 1.15 18.14
CA ARG A 171 29.89 2.52 18.38
C ARG A 171 30.50 3.15 17.13
N ALA A 172 31.12 2.35 16.26
CA ALA A 172 31.67 2.81 15.00
C ALA A 172 30.58 3.04 13.94
N THR A 173 29.44 2.35 14.03
CA THR A 173 28.34 2.41 13.04
C THR A 173 26.96 2.62 13.68
N PRO A 174 26.75 3.72 14.42
CA PRO A 174 25.47 3.97 15.09
C PRO A 174 24.33 4.13 14.09
N ALA A 175 24.59 4.68 12.89
CA ALA A 175 23.59 4.81 11.83
C ALA A 175 23.06 3.44 11.37
N SER A 176 23.94 2.46 11.14
CA SER A 176 23.57 1.09 10.77
C SER A 176 22.75 0.41 11.87
N ALA A 177 23.08 0.67 13.15
CA ALA A 177 22.30 0.17 14.27
C ALA A 177 20.89 0.77 14.32
N ILE A 178 20.75 2.08 14.06
CA ILE A 178 19.45 2.76 13.98
C ILE A 178 18.63 2.19 12.81
N VAL A 179 19.23 2.07 11.62
CA VAL A 179 18.58 1.48 10.44
C VAL A 179 18.11 0.05 10.74
N ALA A 180 18.98 -0.78 11.33
CA ALA A 180 18.62 -2.15 11.70
C ALA A 180 17.45 -2.18 12.69
N ALA A 181 17.42 -1.30 13.70
CA ALA A 181 16.33 -1.23 14.66
C ALA A 181 15.00 -0.80 14.02
N VAL A 182 15.01 0.25 13.19
CA VAL A 182 13.81 0.73 12.48
C VAL A 182 13.26 -0.36 11.56
N CYS A 183 14.13 -1.02 10.79
CA CYS A 183 13.71 -2.10 9.91
C CYS A 183 13.23 -3.33 10.70
N PHE A 184 13.88 -3.70 11.81
CA PHE A 184 13.44 -4.83 12.63
C PHE A 184 12.04 -4.63 13.21
N LEU A 185 11.72 -3.43 13.70
CA LEU A 185 10.40 -3.11 14.23
C LEU A 185 9.33 -3.07 13.12
N SER A 186 9.73 -2.69 11.91
CA SER A 186 8.80 -2.52 10.78
C SER A 186 8.58 -3.81 9.97
N VAL A 187 9.59 -4.68 9.87
CA VAL A 187 9.61 -5.80 8.91
C VAL A 187 8.46 -6.78 9.11
N TRP A 188 8.16 -7.11 10.37
CA TRP A 188 7.08 -8.05 10.71
C TRP A 188 5.71 -7.52 10.30
N SER A 189 5.49 -6.22 10.52
CA SER A 189 4.24 -5.56 10.17
C SER A 189 4.06 -5.47 8.66
N VAL A 190 5.09 -5.05 7.92
CA VAL A 190 4.99 -4.90 6.46
C VAL A 190 4.91 -6.25 5.73
N LEU A 191 5.64 -7.28 6.19
CA LEU A 191 5.53 -8.64 5.64
C LEU A 191 4.15 -9.24 5.89
N GLY A 192 3.60 -9.07 7.10
CA GLY A 192 2.25 -9.51 7.42
C GLY A 192 1.21 -8.82 6.53
N LEU A 193 1.33 -7.51 6.33
CA LEU A 193 0.44 -6.75 5.45
C LEU A 193 0.55 -7.20 3.99
N ALA A 194 1.77 -7.43 3.49
CA ALA A 194 2.00 -7.94 2.14
C ALA A 194 1.35 -9.33 1.94
N GLY A 195 1.53 -10.23 2.91
CA GLY A 195 0.91 -11.55 2.90
C GLY A 195 -0.61 -11.48 2.90
N PHE A 196 -1.19 -10.64 3.77
CA PHE A 196 -2.64 -10.43 3.84
C PHE A 196 -3.22 -9.90 2.53
N HIS A 197 -2.61 -8.87 1.92
CA HIS A 197 -3.10 -8.36 0.63
C HIS A 197 -2.83 -9.30 -0.54
N THR A 198 -1.83 -10.19 -0.44
CA THR A 198 -1.64 -11.29 -1.40
C THR A 198 -2.77 -12.31 -1.28
N TYR A 199 -3.20 -12.64 -0.06
CA TYR A 199 -4.38 -13.47 0.18
C TYR A 199 -5.66 -12.83 -0.40
N LEU A 200 -5.90 -11.55 -0.12
CA LEU A 200 -7.06 -10.83 -0.67
C LEU A 200 -7.04 -10.78 -2.21
N ALA A 201 -5.88 -10.47 -2.81
CA ALA A 201 -5.73 -10.46 -4.26
C ALA A 201 -5.94 -11.84 -4.88
N SER A 202 -5.45 -12.91 -4.24
CA SER A 202 -5.60 -14.28 -4.72
C SER A 202 -7.01 -14.85 -4.55
N THR A 203 -7.87 -14.20 -3.76
CA THR A 203 -9.26 -14.59 -3.57
C THR A 203 -10.26 -13.60 -4.18
N ASP A 204 -9.79 -12.54 -4.86
CA ASP A 204 -10.58 -11.39 -5.35
C ASP A 204 -11.55 -10.84 -4.29
N GLN A 205 -11.01 -10.60 -3.10
CA GLN A 205 -11.71 -9.95 -2.00
C GLN A 205 -11.03 -8.64 -1.65
N THR A 206 -11.80 -7.70 -1.12
CA THR A 206 -11.29 -6.49 -0.47
C THR A 206 -11.17 -6.73 1.04
N THR A 207 -10.36 -5.93 1.73
CA THR A 207 -10.27 -5.92 3.18
C THR A 207 -11.64 -5.70 3.82
N ASN A 208 -12.43 -4.78 3.27
CA ASN A 208 -13.79 -4.48 3.73
C ASN A 208 -14.75 -5.68 3.60
N GLU A 209 -14.66 -6.45 2.52
CA GLU A 209 -15.47 -7.67 2.33
C GLU A 209 -15.04 -8.80 3.28
N ASP A 210 -13.72 -8.99 3.47
CA ASP A 210 -13.17 -10.00 4.38
C ASP A 210 -13.57 -9.73 5.84
N ILE A 211 -13.40 -8.48 6.32
CA ILE A 211 -13.78 -8.07 7.68
C ILE A 211 -15.28 -8.22 7.92
N LYS A 212 -16.11 -7.90 6.92
CA LYS A 212 -17.57 -8.09 7.00
C LYS A 212 -17.99 -9.57 6.91
N GLY A 213 -17.07 -10.46 6.57
CA GLY A 213 -17.36 -11.87 6.33
C GLY A 213 -18.28 -12.06 5.13
N SER A 214 -18.21 -11.18 4.13
CA SER A 214 -19.13 -11.15 2.99
C SER A 214 -19.18 -12.47 2.23
N PHE A 215 -18.09 -13.22 2.18
CA PHE A 215 -18.01 -14.50 1.44
C PHE A 215 -17.66 -15.69 2.35
N SER A 216 -18.21 -15.69 3.56
CA SER A 216 -17.96 -16.74 4.55
C SER A 216 -18.98 -17.87 4.47
N THR A 217 -18.55 -19.09 4.83
CA THR A 217 -19.41 -20.23 5.16
C THR A 217 -19.82 -20.25 6.64
N ARG A 218 -19.51 -19.21 7.41
CA ARG A 218 -19.90 -19.11 8.82
C ARG A 218 -21.43 -19.12 8.93
N ARG A 219 -21.94 -19.94 9.86
CA ARG A 219 -23.37 -20.14 10.20
C ARG A 219 -24.17 -21.07 9.29
N GLY A 220 -23.52 -21.95 8.53
CA GLY A 220 -24.22 -23.02 7.79
C GLY A 220 -24.89 -22.57 6.48
N VAL A 221 -24.78 -21.29 6.13
CA VAL A 221 -25.16 -20.76 4.81
C VAL A 221 -23.88 -20.47 4.04
N SER A 222 -23.71 -21.13 2.89
CA SER A 222 -22.59 -20.87 1.99
C SER A 222 -22.87 -19.60 1.18
N ASN A 223 -22.08 -18.55 1.37
CA ASN A 223 -22.08 -17.40 0.48
C ASN A 223 -20.78 -17.37 -0.34
N PRO A 224 -20.71 -18.08 -1.48
CA PRO A 224 -19.49 -18.16 -2.27
C PRO A 224 -19.14 -16.79 -2.87
N ASN A 225 -17.85 -16.48 -2.98
CA ASN A 225 -17.40 -15.24 -3.61
C ASN A 225 -17.73 -15.23 -5.11
N PRO A 226 -18.69 -14.41 -5.60
CA PRO A 226 -19.06 -14.38 -7.01
C PRO A 226 -17.99 -13.69 -7.89
N TYR A 227 -17.02 -12.99 -7.28
CA TYR A 227 -15.94 -12.30 -7.99
C TYR A 227 -14.72 -13.19 -8.24
N SER A 228 -14.63 -14.34 -7.56
CA SER A 228 -13.51 -15.27 -7.76
C SER A 228 -13.55 -15.89 -9.16
N ARG A 229 -12.38 -15.99 -9.78
CA ARG A 229 -12.15 -16.62 -11.09
C ARG A 229 -11.72 -18.08 -10.99
N GLY A 230 -11.93 -18.70 -9.83
CA GLY A 230 -11.70 -20.13 -9.58
C GLY A 230 -10.27 -20.52 -9.21
N ASN A 231 -9.26 -19.67 -9.42
CA ASN A 231 -7.90 -19.93 -8.93
C ASN A 231 -7.13 -18.64 -8.58
N ALA A 232 -6.11 -18.81 -7.73
CA ALA A 232 -5.29 -17.73 -7.19
C ALA A 232 -4.60 -16.88 -8.26
N CYS A 233 -4.00 -17.51 -9.28
CA CYS A 233 -3.28 -16.80 -10.33
C CYS A 233 -4.21 -15.95 -11.20
N ALA A 234 -5.37 -16.49 -11.58
CA ALA A 234 -6.37 -15.78 -12.36
C ALA A 234 -6.94 -14.58 -11.57
N ASN A 235 -7.15 -14.73 -10.27
CA ASN A 235 -7.56 -13.63 -9.38
C ASN A 235 -6.47 -12.55 -9.32
N CYS A 236 -5.22 -12.91 -8.98
CA CYS A 236 -4.11 -11.96 -8.93
C CYS A 236 -3.92 -11.22 -10.26
N TRP A 237 -3.96 -11.94 -11.38
CA TRP A 237 -3.85 -11.35 -12.72
C TRP A 237 -4.98 -10.34 -12.98
N HIS A 238 -6.22 -10.70 -12.66
CA HIS A 238 -7.34 -9.79 -12.84
C HIS A 238 -7.22 -8.54 -11.96
N VAL A 239 -6.88 -8.72 -10.68
CA VAL A 239 -6.83 -7.64 -9.69
C VAL A 239 -5.66 -6.68 -9.95
N LEU A 240 -4.50 -7.21 -10.33
CA LEU A 240 -3.26 -6.43 -10.42
C LEU A 240 -2.94 -5.98 -11.85
N CYS A 241 -3.28 -6.80 -12.85
CA CYS A 241 -2.93 -6.57 -14.26
C CYS A 241 -4.15 -6.23 -15.14
N GLY A 242 -5.36 -6.19 -14.59
CA GLY A 242 -6.56 -5.81 -15.33
C GLY A 242 -6.51 -4.37 -15.86
N PRO A 243 -7.39 -4.01 -16.81
CA PRO A 243 -7.51 -2.65 -17.31
C PRO A 243 -7.74 -1.63 -16.19
N LEU A 244 -7.19 -0.42 -16.33
CA LEU A 244 -7.51 0.70 -15.44
C LEU A 244 -8.89 1.22 -15.80
N ALA A 245 -9.80 1.29 -14.82
CA ALA A 245 -11.08 1.98 -15.01
C ALA A 245 -10.85 3.48 -15.30
N PRO A 246 -11.75 4.18 -16.01
CA PRO A 246 -11.73 5.64 -16.13
C PRO A 246 -12.13 6.33 -14.82
N SER A 247 -11.77 7.60 -14.64
CA SER A 247 -12.16 8.36 -13.44
C SER A 247 -13.55 8.90 -13.69
N LEU A 248 -14.40 8.88 -12.66
CA LEU A 248 -15.75 9.42 -12.71
C LEU A 248 -15.81 10.85 -12.16
N ILE A 249 -14.68 11.39 -11.72
CA ILE A 249 -14.58 12.77 -11.26
C ILE A 249 -14.44 13.66 -12.50
N ASP A 250 -15.51 14.39 -12.84
CA ASP A 250 -15.42 15.51 -13.78
C ASP A 250 -14.48 16.56 -13.19
N ARG A 251 -13.43 16.89 -13.95
CA ARG A 251 -12.39 17.86 -13.57
C ARG A 251 -12.71 19.23 -14.14
#